data_AF-A0A1H0TV42-F1
#
_entry.id   AF-A0A1H0TV42-F1
#
_cell.length_a   1.000
_cell.length_b   1.000
_cell.length_c   1.000
_cell.angle_alpha   90.00
_cell.angle_beta   90.00
_cell.angle_gamma   90.00
#
_symmetry.space_group_name_H-M   'P 1'
#
loop_
_entity.id
_entity.type
_entity.pdbx_description
1 polymer ?
#
loop_
_entity_poly.entity_id
_entity_poly.type
_entity_poly.pdbx_seq_one_letter_code
_entity_poly.pdbx_strand_id
1 'polypeptide(L)'
;MDGNEFRPLELSAGLDDALAQAGAAPLEARSLVVAIGSNSSADVMRRKFATYHQPVSAVLPLVRGQLRNIAVGHSAHVSKAGYIAAAPYPLMGECTAVWLSWLDDVQLMALDETEPNYRRIQLDGEACPLVADRGERPEEFSLFTSRWGVLTDGDGGKLPFLDQPALFGLLAGSGTGDLLEEGKSVFGGPPELVAEQLAIPSVQAWAREWFSSAGLAAAADFEGP
;
A
#
# COMPACT_ATOMS: atom_id res chain seq x y z
N MET A 1 -12.75 -21.79 -20.85
CA MET A 1 -12.66 -20.32 -20.75
C MET A 1 -11.54 -20.04 -19.77
N ASP A 2 -10.42 -19.54 -20.25
CA ASP A 2 -9.25 -19.28 -19.41
C ASP A 2 -9.58 -18.12 -18.47
N GLY A 3 -9.67 -18.39 -17.17
CA GLY A 3 -10.04 -17.41 -16.12
C GLY A 3 -8.98 -16.32 -15.86
N ASN A 4 -8.15 -16.00 -16.86
CA ASN A 4 -6.98 -15.13 -16.74
C ASN A 4 -7.18 -13.72 -17.32
N GLU A 5 -8.35 -13.42 -17.90
CA GLU A 5 -8.59 -12.15 -18.56
C GLU A 5 -9.21 -11.12 -17.60
N PHE A 6 -8.68 -9.90 -17.59
CA PHE A 6 -9.33 -8.76 -16.93
C PHE A 6 -10.63 -8.43 -17.68
N ARG A 7 -11.75 -8.46 -16.95
CA ARG A 7 -13.07 -8.19 -17.52
C ARG A 7 -13.56 -6.84 -17.03
N PRO A 8 -13.60 -5.79 -17.87
CA PRO A 8 -14.29 -4.57 -17.50
C PRO A 8 -15.78 -4.89 -17.33
N LEU A 9 -16.37 -4.43 -16.23
CA LEU A 9 -17.81 -4.51 -16.03
C LEU A 9 -18.45 -3.24 -16.57
N GLU A 10 -19.50 -3.41 -17.37
CA GLU A 10 -20.38 -2.30 -17.76
C GLU A 10 -20.92 -1.60 -16.51
N LEU A 11 -21.10 -0.28 -16.59
CA LEU A 11 -21.59 0.53 -15.48
C LEU A 11 -22.98 0.09 -15.00
N SER A 12 -23.79 -0.51 -15.87
CA SER A 12 -25.13 -1.03 -15.57
C SER A 12 -25.12 -2.42 -14.91
N ALA A 13 -24.03 -3.17 -15.02
CA ALA A 13 -23.92 -4.49 -14.40
C ALA A 13 -23.57 -4.35 -12.92
N GLY A 14 -24.42 -4.92 -12.05
CA GLY A 14 -24.16 -5.02 -10.63
C GLY A 14 -22.93 -5.89 -10.35
N LEU A 15 -22.13 -5.50 -9.36
CA LEU A 15 -20.93 -6.27 -9.01
C LEU A 15 -21.31 -7.66 -8.43
N ASP A 16 -22.41 -7.75 -7.69
CA ASP A 16 -22.96 -9.04 -7.24
C ASP A 16 -23.43 -9.93 -8.38
N ASP A 17 -24.03 -9.38 -9.44
CA ASP A 17 -24.41 -10.17 -10.62
C ASP A 17 -23.19 -10.76 -11.33
N ALA A 18 -22.12 -9.96 -11.45
CA ALA A 18 -20.86 -10.41 -12.03
C ALA A 18 -20.17 -11.49 -11.18
N LEU A 19 -20.21 -11.35 -9.85
CA LEU A 19 -19.72 -12.36 -8.92
C LEU A 19 -20.53 -13.66 -9.03
N ALA A 20 -21.86 -13.58 -9.08
CA ALA A 20 -22.74 -14.73 -9.25
C ALA A 20 -22.47 -15.47 -10.57
N GLN A 21 -22.29 -14.74 -11.68
CA GLN A 21 -21.93 -15.32 -12.98
C GLN A 21 -20.55 -16.00 -12.95
N ALA A 22 -19.64 -15.52 -12.12
CA ALA A 22 -18.32 -16.11 -11.91
C ALA A 22 -18.34 -17.27 -10.88
N GLY A 23 -19.50 -17.59 -10.29
CA GLY A 23 -19.61 -18.60 -9.22
C GLY A 23 -18.89 -18.20 -7.94
N ALA A 24 -18.73 -16.90 -7.70
CA ALA A 24 -18.00 -16.34 -6.57
C ALA A 24 -18.94 -15.85 -5.46
N ALA A 25 -18.44 -15.76 -4.23
CA ALA A 25 -19.20 -15.23 -3.10
C ALA A 25 -19.69 -13.78 -3.36
N PRO A 26 -20.88 -13.38 -2.89
CA PRO A 26 -21.40 -12.02 -3.01
C PRO A 26 -20.60 -11.02 -2.17
N LEU A 27 -20.80 -9.72 -2.40
CA LEU A 27 -20.08 -8.65 -1.70
C LEU A 27 -20.30 -8.65 -0.19
N GLU A 28 -21.52 -8.97 0.26
CA GLU A 28 -21.86 -9.04 1.69
C GLU A 28 -21.08 -10.13 2.45
N ALA A 29 -20.56 -11.14 1.74
CA ALA A 29 -19.74 -12.20 2.27
C ALA A 29 -18.23 -11.94 2.06
N ARG A 30 -17.85 -10.69 1.75
CA ARG A 30 -16.48 -10.28 1.46
C ARG A 30 -16.08 -9.10 2.33
N SER A 31 -14.79 -9.02 2.63
CA SER A 31 -14.20 -7.87 3.30
C SER A 31 -13.78 -6.80 2.30
N LEU A 32 -14.23 -5.57 2.51
CA LEU A 32 -13.76 -4.41 1.75
C LEU A 32 -12.38 -3.96 2.24
N VAL A 33 -11.43 -3.93 1.31
CA VAL A 33 -10.05 -3.50 1.52
C VAL A 33 -9.71 -2.37 0.57
N VAL A 34 -9.25 -1.25 1.12
CA VAL A 34 -8.74 -0.09 0.38
C VAL A 34 -7.25 -0.25 0.11
N ALA A 35 -6.84 -0.02 -1.13
CA ALA A 35 -5.47 -0.06 -1.60
C ALA A 35 -5.00 1.31 -2.12
N ILE A 36 -3.84 1.74 -1.62
CA ILE A 36 -3.14 2.98 -2.00
C ILE A 36 -1.82 2.74 -2.75
N GLY A 37 -1.40 1.47 -2.85
CA GLY A 37 -0.10 1.06 -3.36
C GLY A 37 -0.22 -0.14 -4.30
N SER A 38 0.76 -1.06 -4.24
CA SER A 38 0.85 -2.21 -5.15
C SER A 38 -0.38 -3.13 -5.14
N ASN A 39 -1.13 -3.19 -4.03
CA ASN A 39 -2.38 -3.94 -3.93
C ASN A 39 -3.51 -3.41 -4.85
N SER A 40 -3.36 -2.22 -5.44
CA SER A 40 -4.27 -1.73 -6.48
C SER A 40 -4.10 -2.44 -7.83
N SER A 41 -3.01 -3.20 -8.02
CA SER A 41 -2.74 -3.92 -9.25
C SER A 41 -3.29 -5.35 -9.19
N ALA A 42 -4.20 -5.67 -10.11
CA ALA A 42 -4.70 -7.04 -10.29
C ALA A 42 -3.56 -8.07 -10.47
N ASP A 43 -2.49 -7.71 -11.18
CA ASP A 43 -1.37 -8.62 -11.41
C ASP A 43 -0.51 -8.82 -10.16
N VAL A 44 -0.34 -7.79 -9.33
CA VAL A 44 0.31 -7.94 -8.01
C VAL A 44 -0.52 -8.88 -7.14
N MET A 45 -1.83 -8.65 -7.06
CA MET A 45 -2.75 -9.46 -6.26
C MET A 45 -2.76 -10.92 -6.74
N ARG A 46 -2.84 -11.17 -8.05
CA ARG A 46 -2.73 -12.52 -8.63
C ARG A 46 -1.42 -13.21 -8.25
N ARG A 47 -0.28 -12.52 -8.34
CA ARG A 47 1.02 -13.11 -7.95
C ARG A 47 1.05 -13.47 -6.47
N LYS A 48 0.53 -12.62 -5.59
CA LYS A 48 0.41 -12.89 -4.16
C LYS A 48 -0.46 -14.12 -3.88
N PHE A 49 -1.63 -14.18 -4.51
CA PHE A 49 -2.57 -15.30 -4.39
C PHE A 49 -1.99 -16.61 -4.93
N ALA A 50 -1.23 -16.56 -6.02
CA ALA A 50 -0.57 -17.75 -6.59
C ALA A 50 0.54 -18.32 -5.71
N THR A 51 1.12 -17.52 -4.81
CA THR A 51 2.15 -17.97 -3.86
C THR A 51 1.59 -18.47 -2.53
N TYR A 52 0.28 -18.34 -2.33
CA TYR A 52 -0.37 -18.80 -1.11
C TYR A 52 -0.43 -20.33 -1.07
N HIS A 53 -0.36 -20.90 0.13
CA HIS A 53 -0.23 -22.34 0.34
C HIS A 53 -1.54 -23.12 0.08
N GLN A 54 -2.66 -22.42 -0.12
CA GLN A 54 -3.97 -22.98 -0.48
C GLN A 54 -4.47 -22.34 -1.79
N PRO A 55 -5.36 -23.01 -2.55
CA PRO A 55 -5.99 -22.40 -3.71
C PRO A 55 -6.76 -21.13 -3.34
N VAL A 56 -6.48 -20.04 -4.05
CA VAL A 56 -7.15 -18.75 -3.88
C VAL A 56 -7.89 -18.39 -5.16
N SER A 57 -9.12 -17.90 -5.05
CA SER A 57 -9.88 -17.45 -6.21
C SER A 57 -9.19 -16.26 -6.89
N ALA A 58 -9.12 -16.28 -8.23
CA ALA A 58 -8.64 -15.15 -9.01
C ALA A 58 -9.73 -14.10 -9.29
N VAL A 59 -10.98 -14.34 -8.85
CA VAL A 59 -12.10 -13.40 -9.00
C VAL A 59 -11.92 -12.27 -7.98
N LEU A 60 -11.46 -11.11 -8.46
CA LEU A 60 -11.13 -9.95 -7.64
C LEU A 60 -11.86 -8.71 -8.17
N PRO A 61 -12.94 -8.28 -7.52
CA PRO A 61 -13.51 -6.96 -7.76
C PRO A 61 -12.48 -5.85 -7.55
N LEU A 62 -12.39 -4.93 -8.50
CA LEU A 62 -11.56 -3.72 -8.40
C LEU A 62 -12.38 -2.50 -8.82
N VAL A 63 -12.62 -1.60 -7.88
CA VAL A 63 -13.40 -0.38 -8.10
C VAL A 63 -12.56 0.83 -7.67
N ARG A 64 -12.62 1.92 -8.41
CA ARG A 64 -11.97 3.17 -7.99
C ARG A 64 -12.81 3.91 -6.96
N GLY A 65 -12.16 4.72 -6.14
CA GLY A 65 -12.86 5.60 -5.21
C GLY A 65 -12.00 6.74 -4.71
N GLN A 66 -12.59 7.55 -3.82
CA GLN A 66 -11.96 8.67 -3.14
C GLN A 66 -12.09 8.48 -1.63
N LEU A 67 -10.95 8.48 -0.94
CA LEU A 67 -10.85 8.38 0.51
C LEU A 67 -10.45 9.73 1.10
N ARG A 68 -11.27 10.23 2.02
CA ARG A 68 -11.00 11.50 2.71
C ARG A 68 -10.21 11.31 4.00
N ASN A 69 -9.54 12.38 4.41
CA ASN A 69 -8.78 12.49 5.66
C ASN A 69 -7.57 11.57 5.78
N ILE A 70 -7.20 10.88 4.71
CA ILE A 70 -6.02 10.02 4.61
C ILE A 70 -5.16 10.51 3.46
N ALA A 71 -3.88 10.73 3.73
CA ALA A 71 -2.84 11.00 2.75
C ALA A 71 -1.98 9.76 2.52
N VAL A 72 -1.17 9.80 1.46
CA VAL A 72 -0.20 8.76 1.12
C VAL A 72 1.19 9.35 1.14
N GLY A 73 2.08 8.69 1.86
CA GLY A 73 3.52 8.94 1.85
C GLY A 73 4.29 7.66 1.59
N HIS A 74 5.52 7.61 2.06
CA HIS A 74 6.37 6.44 1.98
C HIS A 74 6.50 5.77 3.34
N SER A 75 6.53 4.45 3.37
CA SER A 75 6.84 3.75 4.61
C SER A 75 8.28 3.96 5.02
N ALA A 76 8.56 4.07 6.32
CA ALA A 76 9.94 4.09 6.84
C ALA A 76 10.58 2.68 6.89
N HIS A 77 10.43 1.91 5.80
CA HIS A 77 11.17 0.67 5.57
C HIS A 77 11.42 0.45 4.09
N VAL A 78 12.40 -0.39 3.82
CA VAL A 78 12.75 -0.84 2.47
C VAL A 78 12.16 -2.23 2.25
N SER A 79 11.45 -2.41 1.15
CA SER A 79 10.89 -3.70 0.74
C SER A 79 11.98 -4.67 0.30
N LYS A 80 11.66 -5.97 0.24
CA LYS A 80 12.59 -7.01 -0.24
C LYS A 80 13.17 -6.72 -1.62
N ALA A 81 12.42 -6.03 -2.49
CA ALA A 81 12.83 -5.69 -3.84
C ALA A 81 13.62 -4.37 -3.93
N GLY A 82 13.94 -3.71 -2.80
CA GLY A 82 14.73 -2.49 -2.78
C GLY A 82 13.92 -1.19 -2.96
N TYR A 83 12.60 -1.28 -2.99
CA TYR A 83 11.71 -0.11 -3.08
C TYR A 83 11.20 0.34 -1.71
N ILE A 84 10.87 1.63 -1.59
CA ILE A 84 10.19 2.18 -0.42
C ILE A 84 8.70 2.36 -0.74
N ALA A 85 7.90 1.44 -0.21
CA ALA A 85 6.48 1.29 -0.54
C ALA A 85 5.61 2.43 0.01
N ALA A 86 4.42 2.60 -0.57
CA ALA A 86 3.42 3.56 -0.12
C ALA A 86 2.92 3.22 1.30
N ALA A 87 2.75 4.23 2.14
CA ALA A 87 2.14 4.08 3.46
C ALA A 87 1.13 5.20 3.73
N PRO A 88 -0.06 4.88 4.26
CA PRO A 88 -1.07 5.89 4.54
C PRO A 88 -0.76 6.57 5.87
N TYR A 89 -1.25 7.81 6.01
CA TYR A 89 -1.30 8.50 7.30
C TYR A 89 -2.51 9.44 7.36
N PRO A 90 -3.08 9.70 8.56
CA PRO A 90 -4.17 10.65 8.68
C PRO A 90 -3.72 12.07 8.36
N LEU A 91 -4.51 12.75 7.54
CA LEU A 91 -4.35 14.16 7.18
C LEU A 91 -5.74 14.76 6.89
N MET A 92 -6.26 15.53 7.83
CA MET A 92 -7.58 16.14 7.72
C MET A 92 -7.68 17.04 6.48
N GLY A 93 -8.78 16.89 5.73
CA GLY A 93 -9.03 17.65 4.50
C GLY A 93 -8.42 17.06 3.23
N GLU A 94 -7.52 16.07 3.36
CA GLU A 94 -6.95 15.37 2.20
C GLU A 94 -8.00 14.52 1.49
N CYS A 95 -7.83 14.31 0.19
CA CYS A 95 -8.69 13.47 -0.63
C CYS A 95 -7.84 12.61 -1.56
N THR A 96 -7.61 11.37 -1.16
CA THR A 96 -6.75 10.42 -1.87
C THR A 96 -7.57 9.56 -2.84
N ALA A 97 -7.09 9.43 -4.09
CA ALA A 97 -7.62 8.46 -5.03
C ALA A 97 -7.16 7.04 -4.65
N VAL A 98 -8.09 6.09 -4.57
CA VAL A 98 -7.84 4.73 -4.08
C VAL A 98 -8.47 3.66 -4.96
N TRP A 99 -8.05 2.42 -4.74
CA TRP A 99 -8.72 1.23 -5.28
C TRP A 99 -9.36 0.42 -4.16
N LEU A 100 -10.54 -0.12 -4.45
CA LEU A 100 -11.39 -0.89 -3.56
C LEU A 100 -11.43 -2.32 -4.05
N SER A 101 -11.14 -3.25 -3.15
CA SER A 101 -11.23 -4.69 -3.39
C SER A 101 -12.15 -5.35 -2.39
N TRP A 102 -13.01 -6.25 -2.85
CA TRP A 102 -13.81 -7.11 -1.98
C TRP A 102 -13.21 -8.51 -1.98
N LEU A 103 -12.58 -8.87 -0.87
CA LEU A 103 -11.86 -10.12 -0.72
C LEU A 103 -12.72 -11.13 0.03
N ASP A 104 -12.82 -12.35 -0.50
CA ASP A 104 -13.32 -13.47 0.32
C ASP A 104 -12.31 -13.83 1.42
N ASP A 105 -12.73 -14.65 2.38
CA ASP A 105 -11.91 -14.98 3.56
C ASP A 105 -10.53 -15.53 3.19
N VAL A 106 -10.45 -16.38 2.16
CA VAL A 106 -9.18 -16.98 1.72
C VAL A 106 -8.29 -15.95 1.04
N GLN A 107 -8.86 -15.09 0.19
CA GLN A 107 -8.16 -13.97 -0.42
C GLN A 107 -7.62 -13.00 0.63
N LEU A 108 -8.40 -12.72 1.68
CA LEU A 108 -8.01 -11.83 2.76
C LEU A 108 -6.86 -12.40 3.59
N MET A 109 -6.94 -13.67 3.97
CA MET A 109 -5.86 -14.38 4.67
C MET A 109 -4.57 -14.42 3.83
N ALA A 110 -4.70 -14.71 2.54
CA ALA A 110 -3.56 -14.70 1.61
C ALA A 110 -2.91 -13.31 1.51
N LEU A 111 -3.73 -12.25 1.45
CA LEU A 111 -3.21 -10.88 1.43
C LEU A 111 -2.50 -10.53 2.74
N ASP A 112 -3.11 -10.84 3.89
CA ASP A 112 -2.53 -10.57 5.22
C ASP A 112 -1.15 -11.25 5.38
N GLU A 113 -0.98 -12.50 4.91
CA GLU A 113 0.31 -13.21 4.98
C GLU A 113 1.40 -12.55 4.12
N THR A 114 1.02 -11.92 2.99
CA THR A 114 1.98 -11.25 2.10
C THR A 114 2.49 -9.92 2.61
N GLU A 115 1.93 -9.40 3.71
CA GLU A 115 2.14 -8.05 4.21
C GLU A 115 2.83 -7.99 5.59
N PRO A 116 4.00 -8.63 5.80
CA PRO A 116 4.64 -8.70 7.12
C PRO A 116 5.07 -7.33 7.67
N ASN A 117 5.30 -6.35 6.79
CA ASN A 117 5.68 -4.97 7.17
C ASN A 117 4.47 -4.05 7.36
N TYR A 118 3.27 -4.54 7.10
CA TYR A 118 2.04 -3.80 7.30
C TYR A 118 1.13 -4.53 8.29
N ARG A 119 0.14 -3.81 8.79
CA ARG A 119 -0.96 -4.38 9.54
C ARG A 119 -2.26 -3.86 8.95
N ARG A 120 -3.24 -4.74 8.81
CA ARG A 120 -4.57 -4.34 8.42
C ARG A 120 -5.27 -3.69 9.61
N ILE A 121 -5.85 -2.52 9.38
CA ILE A 121 -6.65 -1.78 10.35
C ILE A 121 -8.04 -1.54 9.76
N GLN A 122 -9.04 -1.50 10.63
CA GLN A 122 -10.38 -1.06 10.26
C GLN A 122 -10.45 0.46 10.33
N LEU A 123 -11.12 1.09 9.37
CA LEU A 123 -11.50 2.49 9.45
C LEU A 123 -13.01 2.64 9.56
N ASP A 124 -13.36 3.70 10.27
CA ASP A 124 -14.70 4.25 10.35
C ASP A 124 -14.93 5.21 9.19
N GLY A 125 -15.97 4.95 8.39
CA GLY A 125 -16.39 5.78 7.27
C GLY A 125 -16.90 7.17 7.67
N GLU A 126 -17.28 7.40 8.93
CA GLU A 126 -17.58 8.75 9.42
C GLU A 126 -16.31 9.59 9.57
N ALA A 127 -15.28 9.04 10.21
CA ALA A 127 -13.99 9.69 10.41
C ALA A 127 -13.19 9.81 9.10
N CYS A 128 -13.27 8.79 8.25
CA CYS A 128 -12.57 8.71 6.97
C CYS A 128 -13.56 8.42 5.82
N PRO A 129 -14.33 9.41 5.34
CA PRO A 129 -15.33 9.18 4.31
C PRO A 129 -14.75 8.56 3.04
N LEU A 130 -15.32 7.43 2.63
CA LEU A 130 -15.01 6.74 1.39
C LEU A 130 -16.18 6.85 0.41
N VAL A 131 -15.88 7.19 -0.83
CA VAL A 131 -16.87 7.19 -1.92
C VAL A 131 -16.33 6.37 -3.08
N ALA A 132 -17.01 5.28 -3.43
CA ALA A 132 -16.72 4.52 -4.65
C ALA A 132 -17.18 5.30 -5.89
N ASP A 133 -16.56 5.08 -7.04
CA ASP A 133 -16.91 5.77 -8.29
C ASP A 133 -18.36 5.52 -8.75
N ARG A 134 -19.00 4.44 -8.26
CA ARG A 134 -20.42 4.12 -8.49
C ARG A 134 -21.36 4.80 -7.47
N GLY A 135 -20.80 5.56 -6.52
CA GLY A 135 -21.52 6.39 -5.55
C GLY A 135 -21.75 5.73 -4.20
N GLU A 136 -21.42 4.45 -4.03
CA GLU A 136 -21.53 3.76 -2.74
C GLU A 136 -20.63 4.42 -1.69
N ARG A 137 -21.11 4.44 -0.45
CA ARG A 137 -20.41 5.01 0.72
C ARG A 137 -20.34 3.97 1.82
N PRO A 138 -19.34 3.07 1.77
CA PRO A 138 -19.17 2.06 2.80
C PRO A 138 -18.90 2.70 4.16
N GLU A 139 -19.60 2.24 5.19
CA GLU A 139 -19.41 2.69 6.58
C GLU A 139 -18.20 2.00 7.23
N GLU A 140 -17.88 0.79 6.77
CA GLU A 140 -16.80 -0.03 7.31
C GLU A 140 -15.92 -0.57 6.18
N PHE A 141 -14.60 -0.39 6.33
CA PHE A 141 -13.61 -0.93 5.42
C PHE A 141 -12.25 -1.00 6.11
N SER A 142 -11.32 -1.76 5.52
CA SER A 142 -9.97 -1.90 6.05
C SER A 142 -8.91 -1.37 5.11
N LEU A 143 -7.73 -1.05 5.65
CA LEU A 143 -6.53 -0.72 4.88
C LEU A 143 -5.27 -1.25 5.57
N PHE A 144 -4.18 -1.30 4.83
CA PHE A 144 -2.88 -1.70 5.37
C PHE A 144 -2.08 -0.46 5.76
N THR A 145 -1.81 -0.31 7.07
CA THR A 145 -0.88 0.71 7.58
C THR A 145 0.48 0.12 7.88
N SER A 146 1.54 0.90 7.70
CA SER A 146 2.89 0.42 7.94
C SER A 146 3.15 0.19 9.43
N ARG A 147 3.85 -0.90 9.76
CA ARG A 147 4.38 -1.15 11.11
C ARG A 147 5.56 -0.25 11.45
N TRP A 148 6.15 0.40 10.46
CA TRP A 148 7.36 1.21 10.58
C TRP A 148 7.05 2.71 10.55
N GLY A 149 5.78 3.09 10.40
CA GLY A 149 5.39 4.48 10.19
C GLY A 149 5.71 4.98 8.78
N VAL A 150 5.77 6.30 8.66
CA VAL A 150 5.94 7.03 7.40
C VAL A 150 7.19 7.89 7.41
N LEU A 151 7.79 8.09 6.24
CA LEU A 151 8.94 8.97 6.07
C LEU A 151 8.55 10.44 6.25
N THR A 152 9.44 11.19 6.88
CA THR A 152 9.33 12.63 7.12
C THR A 152 10.48 13.40 6.47
N ASP A 153 10.34 14.71 6.40
CA ASP A 153 11.39 15.63 5.97
C ASP A 153 12.44 15.92 7.08
N GLY A 154 12.24 15.38 8.28
CA GLY A 154 13.08 15.66 9.46
C GLY A 154 12.68 16.92 10.24
N ASP A 155 11.87 17.79 9.65
CA ASP A 155 11.38 19.06 10.21
C ASP A 155 9.91 18.95 10.69
N GLY A 156 9.40 17.73 10.80
CA GLY A 156 8.06 17.41 11.31
C GLY A 156 7.00 17.25 10.22
N GLY A 157 7.32 17.49 8.95
CA GLY A 157 6.46 17.23 7.81
C GLY A 157 6.57 15.77 7.34
N LYS A 158 5.45 15.15 6.99
CA LYS A 158 5.45 13.83 6.33
C LYS A 158 5.73 14.02 4.84
N LEU A 159 6.57 13.18 4.25
CA LEU A 159 6.84 13.26 2.82
C LEU A 159 5.59 12.85 2.02
N PRO A 160 5.24 13.57 0.94
CA PRO A 160 4.23 13.13 0.01
C PRO A 160 4.69 11.84 -0.69
N PHE A 161 3.75 11.12 -1.31
CA PHE A 161 4.10 9.98 -2.15
C PHE A 161 4.73 10.44 -3.46
N LEU A 162 5.95 9.98 -3.72
CA LEU A 162 6.81 10.32 -4.84
C LEU A 162 7.15 9.07 -5.65
N ASP A 163 7.64 9.28 -6.88
CA ASP A 163 8.34 8.21 -7.57
C ASP A 163 9.67 7.88 -6.86
N GLN A 164 10.17 6.66 -7.08
CA GLN A 164 11.37 6.17 -6.40
C GLN A 164 12.61 7.04 -6.72
N PRO A 165 12.87 7.46 -7.98
CA PRO A 165 13.99 8.36 -8.28
C PRO A 165 13.95 9.68 -7.49
N ALA A 166 12.79 10.35 -7.41
CA ALA A 166 12.65 11.59 -6.67
C ALA A 166 12.84 11.36 -5.16
N LEU A 167 12.27 10.28 -4.61
CA LEU A 167 12.46 9.92 -3.21
C LEU A 167 13.93 9.66 -2.88
N PHE A 168 14.63 8.87 -3.72
CA PHE A 168 16.05 8.58 -3.52
C PHE A 168 16.89 9.86 -3.59
N GLY A 169 16.58 10.77 -4.51
CA GLY A 169 17.22 12.08 -4.57
C GLY A 169 17.05 12.90 -3.29
N LEU A 170 15.85 12.90 -2.69
CA LEU A 170 15.61 13.57 -1.41
C LEU A 170 16.39 12.91 -0.26
N LEU A 171 16.35 11.58 -0.15
CA LEU A 171 17.07 10.83 0.89
C LEU A 171 18.59 10.93 0.75
N ALA A 172 19.11 11.10 -0.47
CA ALA A 172 20.53 11.37 -0.67
C ALA A 172 20.93 12.75 -0.12
N GLY A 173 20.02 13.73 -0.15
CA GLY A 173 20.25 15.10 0.29
C GLY A 173 20.06 15.35 1.79
N SER A 174 19.39 14.46 2.54
CA SER A 174 19.09 14.66 3.97
C SER A 174 20.31 14.53 4.90
N GLY A 175 21.47 14.14 4.37
CA GLY A 175 22.74 14.09 5.08
C GLY A 175 22.81 12.92 6.08
N THR A 176 23.86 12.10 5.99
CA THR A 176 24.16 10.90 6.83
C THR A 176 23.61 9.54 6.37
N GLY A 177 23.31 9.35 5.09
CA GLY A 177 23.05 8.03 4.51
C GLY A 177 24.31 7.19 4.23
N ASP A 178 25.36 7.31 5.04
CA ASP A 178 26.69 6.78 4.73
C ASP A 178 26.90 5.37 5.31
N LEU A 179 26.59 4.33 4.53
CA LEU A 179 27.14 2.98 4.72
C LEU A 179 28.41 2.73 3.89
N LEU A 180 28.66 3.55 2.87
CA LEU A 180 29.73 3.30 1.91
C LEU A 180 31.04 3.93 2.38
N GLU A 181 32.15 3.22 2.16
CA GLU A 181 33.47 3.85 2.19
C GLU A 181 33.48 5.00 1.16
N GLU A 182 33.97 6.18 1.57
CA GLU A 182 34.02 7.44 0.79
C GLU A 182 32.78 8.38 0.78
N GLY A 183 31.96 8.44 1.84
CA GLY A 183 30.99 9.55 2.00
C GLY A 183 29.94 9.69 0.88
N LYS A 184 29.59 8.55 0.25
CA LYS A 184 28.53 8.46 -0.75
C LYS A 184 27.29 7.86 -0.09
N SER A 185 26.17 8.55 -0.22
CA SER A 185 24.88 8.06 0.25
C SER A 185 24.45 6.79 -0.49
N VAL A 186 23.90 5.81 0.25
CA VAL A 186 23.25 4.60 -0.32
C VAL A 186 22.12 4.95 -1.29
N PHE A 187 21.49 6.11 -1.10
CA PHE A 187 20.41 6.60 -1.97
C PHE A 187 20.93 7.40 -3.18
N GLY A 188 22.25 7.58 -3.29
CA GLY A 188 22.88 8.33 -4.36
C GLY A 188 23.14 7.48 -5.60
N GLY A 189 22.84 8.05 -6.77
CA GLY A 189 23.19 7.46 -8.08
C GLY A 189 21.97 7.02 -8.90
N PRO A 190 22.18 6.20 -9.95
CA PRO A 190 21.11 5.67 -10.77
C PRO A 190 20.08 4.89 -9.93
N PRO A 191 18.77 5.11 -10.11
CA PRO A 191 17.72 4.50 -9.28
C PRO A 191 17.77 2.97 -9.24
N GLU A 192 18.18 2.33 -10.33
CA GLU A 192 18.31 0.87 -10.41
C GLU A 192 19.41 0.36 -9.49
N LEU A 193 20.56 1.05 -9.44
CA LEU A 193 21.66 0.70 -8.54
C LEU A 193 21.30 0.97 -7.08
N VAL A 194 20.57 2.05 -6.81
CA VAL A 194 20.04 2.32 -5.47
C VAL A 194 19.09 1.19 -5.05
N ALA A 195 18.15 0.79 -5.90
CA ALA A 195 17.24 -0.31 -5.62
C ALA A 195 17.98 -1.65 -5.42
N GLU A 196 19.00 -1.95 -6.22
CA GLU A 196 19.84 -3.15 -6.04
C GLU A 196 20.57 -3.14 -4.69
N GLN A 197 21.14 -2.00 -4.27
CA GLN A 197 21.78 -1.87 -2.96
C GLN A 197 20.75 -2.02 -1.83
N LEU A 198 19.61 -1.34 -1.95
CA LEU A 198 18.49 -1.42 -1.02
C LEU A 198 17.85 -2.82 -0.98
N ALA A 199 18.06 -3.68 -1.97
CA ALA A 199 17.61 -5.08 -1.94
C ALA A 199 18.50 -5.97 -1.03
N ILE A 200 19.68 -5.49 -0.63
CA ILE A 200 20.59 -6.23 0.26
C ILE A 200 20.05 -6.20 1.70
N PRO A 201 19.86 -7.36 2.37
CA PRO A 201 19.23 -7.40 3.70
C PRO A 201 19.93 -6.55 4.78
N SER A 202 21.27 -6.48 4.77
CA SER A 202 22.01 -5.63 5.71
C SER A 202 21.75 -4.14 5.46
N VAL A 203 21.61 -3.73 4.19
CA VAL A 203 21.29 -2.35 3.82
C VAL A 203 19.84 -2.02 4.17
N GLN A 204 18.91 -2.96 4.02
CA GLN A 204 17.51 -2.78 4.46
C GLN A 204 17.42 -2.52 5.97
N ALA A 205 18.11 -3.35 6.76
CA ALA A 205 18.14 -3.22 8.21
C ALA A 205 18.73 -1.86 8.62
N TRP A 206 19.87 -1.49 8.02
CA TRP A 206 20.48 -0.19 8.25
C TRP A 206 19.57 0.97 7.82
N ALA A 207 18.96 0.94 6.64
CA ALA A 207 18.16 2.05 6.14
C ALA A 207 16.97 2.34 7.07
N ARG A 208 16.34 1.28 7.59
CA ARG A 208 15.29 1.38 8.60
C ARG A 208 15.80 2.02 9.91
N GLU A 209 16.95 1.59 10.40
CA GLU A 209 17.57 2.15 11.61
C GLU A 209 17.98 3.62 11.40
N TRP A 210 18.49 3.94 10.22
CA TRP A 210 18.84 5.28 9.81
C TRP A 210 17.61 6.19 9.75
N PHE A 211 16.52 5.78 9.10
CA PHE A 211 15.28 6.57 9.07
C PHE A 211 14.81 6.95 10.47
N SER A 212 14.85 6.01 11.42
CA SER A 212 14.47 6.28 12.80
C SER A 212 15.46 7.19 13.53
N SER A 213 16.76 6.90 13.46
CA SER A 213 17.79 7.65 14.21
C SER A 213 18.05 9.05 13.66
N ALA A 214 17.82 9.26 12.37
CA ALA A 214 17.92 10.57 11.72
C ALA A 214 16.65 11.42 11.85
N GLY A 215 15.60 10.93 12.53
CA GLY A 215 14.33 11.65 12.68
C GLY A 215 13.49 11.72 11.39
N LEU A 216 13.81 10.87 10.41
CA LEU A 216 13.13 10.76 9.12
C LEU A 216 11.93 9.80 9.14
N ALA A 217 11.49 9.35 10.32
CA ALA A 217 10.37 8.44 10.49
C ALA A 217 9.43 8.92 11.58
N ALA A 218 8.13 8.89 11.31
CA ALA A 218 7.08 9.19 12.27
C ALA A 218 6.00 8.11 12.27
N ALA A 219 5.38 7.87 13.42
CA ALA A 219 4.22 6.99 13.50
C ALA A 219 3.06 7.53 12.64
N ALA A 220 2.30 6.60 12.07
CA ALA A 220 1.02 6.90 11.43
C ALA A 220 -0.06 6.48 12.44
N ASP A 221 -0.44 7.41 13.32
CA ASP A 221 -1.41 7.17 14.38
C ASP A 221 -2.82 7.26 13.82
N PHE A 222 -3.45 6.10 13.61
CA PHE A 222 -4.84 5.95 13.16
C PHE A 222 -5.82 5.77 14.32
N GLU A 223 -5.29 5.58 15.54
CA GLU A 223 -6.07 5.77 16.75
C GLU A 223 -6.20 7.29 16.91
N GLY A 224 -7.44 7.79 17.02
CA GLY A 224 -7.68 9.23 17.16
C GLY A 224 -6.95 9.83 18.37
N PRO A 225 -7.01 11.17 18.56
CA PRO A 225 -6.66 11.74 19.86
C PRO A 225 -7.48 11.10 21.01
#